data_AF-A0A0D3LKT0-F1
#
_entry.id   AF-A0A0D3LKT0-F1
#
_cell.length_a   1.000
_cell.length_b   1.000
_cell.length_c   1.000
_cell.angle_alpha   90.00
_cell.angle_beta   90.00
_cell.angle_gamma   90.00
#
_symmetry.space_group_name_H-M   'P 1'
#
loop_
_entity.id
_entity.type
_entity.pdbx_description
1 polymer ?
#
loop_
_entity_poly.entity_id
_entity_poly.type
_entity_poly.pdbx_seq_one_letter_code
_entity_poly.pdbx_strand_id
1 'polypeptide(L)'
;MIAQAENILDVTTLIPREKHPTIFKRFEELKPGESLTIHNDHDPKPLYYQMLGELGNVFSWEYTEQGPEWWKVVLTKRGAEENDETLGEIAAKDIRKAQIFRKYGLDFCCGGKKTVKEACAEKGLDVTKIEQELKQTDRNVVAARPLPYNEWDPAFLADYIVNTHHTYVRQMLPDISAYALKVARVHGGHHPELIQINGLVESIKQELEGHLPKEENILFPYIKKLVQAKNSNQPLEKPHFGTVENPVKMMEMEHENAGHALEKIRELSNNYSLPEDACGSYRLLFKMLEEFESDLHIHIHLENNILFPKALEIEKQLRS
;
A
#
# COMPACT_ATOMS: atom_id res chain seq x y z
N MET A 1 -1.37 41.06 -11.69
CA MET A 1 -0.95 39.79 -11.06
C MET A 1 -0.59 40.12 -9.63
N ILE A 2 -1.39 39.67 -8.67
CA ILE A 2 -1.11 39.86 -7.24
C ILE A 2 -0.12 38.74 -6.88
N ALA A 3 1.07 39.11 -6.41
CA ALA A 3 2.01 38.14 -5.86
C ALA A 3 1.33 37.42 -4.69
N GLN A 4 1.03 36.14 -4.85
CA GLN A 4 0.52 35.29 -3.80
C GLN A 4 1.62 35.25 -2.73
N ALA A 5 1.34 35.76 -1.52
CA ALA A 5 2.28 35.68 -0.42
C ALA A 5 2.66 34.20 -0.24
N GLU A 6 3.96 33.88 -0.27
CA GLU A 6 4.43 32.51 -0.17
C GLU A 6 3.94 31.91 1.14
N ASN A 7 2.98 30.99 1.05
CA ASN A 7 2.43 30.30 2.19
C ASN A 7 3.41 29.24 2.66
N ILE A 8 4.46 29.66 3.37
CA ILE A 8 5.54 28.81 3.85
C ILE A 8 5.32 28.49 5.34
N LEU A 9 5.58 27.24 5.71
CA LEU A 9 5.67 26.77 7.08
C LEU A 9 7.04 26.14 7.31
N ASP A 10 7.86 26.81 8.12
CA ASP A 10 9.12 26.24 8.60
C ASP A 10 8.86 25.33 9.81
N VAL A 11 8.85 24.03 9.55
CA VAL A 11 8.53 23.00 10.52
C VAL A 11 9.66 22.81 11.54
N THR A 12 10.88 23.25 11.23
CA THR A 12 12.02 23.16 12.16
C THR A 12 11.85 24.06 13.39
N THR A 13 11.03 25.09 13.26
CA THR A 13 10.71 26.03 14.36
C THR A 13 9.66 25.49 15.34
N LEU A 14 8.96 24.40 14.96
CA LEU A 14 7.90 23.80 15.77
C LEU A 14 8.45 22.69 16.67
N ILE A 15 7.87 22.55 17.87
CA ILE A 15 8.20 21.42 18.74
C ILE A 15 7.71 20.10 18.11
N PRO A 16 8.43 18.97 18.28
CA PRO A 16 8.14 17.73 17.54
C PRO A 16 6.68 17.27 17.56
N ARG A 17 6.03 17.34 18.72
CA ARG A 17 4.61 16.93 18.90
C ARG A 17 3.59 17.84 18.21
N GLU A 18 3.98 19.07 17.84
CA GLU A 18 3.11 20.06 17.19
C GLU A 18 3.33 20.16 15.69
N LYS A 19 4.41 19.54 15.15
CA LYS A 19 4.75 19.57 13.72
C LYS A 19 3.57 19.11 12.85
N HIS A 20 3.16 17.86 12.99
CA HIS A 20 2.10 17.28 12.15
C HIS A 20 0.73 17.95 12.41
N PRO A 21 0.23 18.11 13.65
CA PRO A 21 -1.05 18.78 13.89
C PRO A 21 -1.14 20.18 13.27
N THR A 22 -0.05 20.95 13.28
CA THR A 22 -0.02 22.28 12.64
C THR A 22 -0.14 22.17 11.14
N ILE A 23 0.55 21.23 10.49
CA ILE A 23 0.50 21.03 9.05
C ILE A 23 -0.92 20.63 8.61
N PHE A 24 -1.54 19.68 9.31
CA PHE A 24 -2.92 19.25 9.04
C PHE A 24 -3.90 20.42 9.15
N LYS A 25 -3.82 21.19 10.23
CA LYS A 25 -4.67 22.38 10.42
C LYS A 25 -4.49 23.40 9.29
N ARG A 26 -3.24 23.71 8.92
CA ARG A 26 -2.96 24.66 7.84
C ARG A 26 -3.45 24.15 6.48
N PHE A 27 -3.39 22.84 6.25
CA PHE A 27 -3.93 22.21 5.05
C PHE A 27 -5.46 22.30 4.98
N GLU A 28 -6.16 22.07 6.10
CA GLU A 28 -7.62 22.19 6.16
C GLU A 28 -8.10 23.60 5.78
N GLU A 29 -7.35 24.63 6.18
CA GLU A 29 -7.62 26.04 5.89
C GLU A 29 -7.40 26.44 4.41
N LEU A 30 -6.67 25.63 3.63
CA LEU A 30 -6.47 25.88 2.20
C LEU A 30 -7.79 25.77 1.43
N LYS A 31 -7.96 26.61 0.41
CA LYS A 31 -8.95 26.41 -0.64
C LYS A 31 -8.41 25.46 -1.72
N PRO A 32 -9.28 24.83 -2.51
CA PRO A 32 -8.85 24.12 -3.72
C PRO A 32 -7.93 24.97 -4.61
N GLY A 33 -6.82 24.39 -5.03
CA GLY A 33 -5.76 25.04 -5.82
C GLY A 33 -4.76 25.86 -5.01
N GLU A 34 -4.98 26.08 -3.70
CA GLU A 34 -3.99 26.75 -2.85
C GLU A 34 -2.94 25.75 -2.33
N SER A 35 -1.73 26.27 -2.13
CA SER A 35 -0.58 25.48 -1.69
C SER A 35 -0.02 25.95 -0.35
N LEU A 36 0.60 25.03 0.37
CA LEU A 36 1.42 25.24 1.56
C LEU A 36 2.81 24.68 1.26
N THR A 37 3.85 25.49 1.41
CA THR A 37 5.24 25.02 1.30
C THR A 37 5.76 24.63 2.67
N ILE A 38 6.20 23.39 2.82
CA ILE A 38 6.77 22.81 4.03
C ILE A 38 8.29 22.87 3.91
N HIS A 39 8.96 23.52 4.88
CA HIS A 39 10.40 23.45 5.04
C HIS A 39 10.76 22.58 6.23
N ASN A 40 11.67 21.63 6.04
CA ASN A 40 12.09 20.69 7.08
C ASN A 40 13.59 20.36 6.95
N ASP A 41 14.18 19.92 8.07
CA ASP A 41 15.60 19.53 8.20
C ASP A 41 15.86 18.04 7.86
N HIS A 42 14.82 17.30 7.50
CA HIS A 42 14.87 15.91 7.05
C HIS A 42 13.73 15.63 6.06
N ASP A 43 13.81 14.50 5.35
CA ASP A 43 12.78 14.12 4.38
C ASP A 43 11.40 13.95 5.07
N PRO A 44 10.39 14.77 4.70
CA PRO A 44 9.04 14.68 5.24
C PRO A 44 8.23 13.51 4.66
N LYS A 45 8.84 12.53 3.98
CA LYS A 45 8.15 11.34 3.45
C LYS A 45 7.24 10.62 4.47
N PRO A 46 7.58 10.46 5.77
CA PRO A 46 6.63 9.89 6.75
C PRO A 46 5.34 10.72 6.93
N LEU A 47 5.45 12.05 6.85
CA LEU A 47 4.30 12.95 6.91
C LEU A 47 3.42 12.81 5.67
N TYR A 48 4.03 12.66 4.48
CA TYR A 48 3.28 12.39 3.25
C TYR A 48 2.35 11.18 3.41
N TYR A 49 2.89 10.05 3.90
CA TYR A 49 2.09 8.84 4.12
C TYR A 49 1.02 9.03 5.18
N GLN A 50 1.30 9.78 6.26
CA GLN A 50 0.27 10.09 7.25
C GLN A 50 -0.86 10.93 6.64
N MET A 51 -0.55 11.99 5.90
CA MET A 51 -1.55 12.84 5.25
C MET A 51 -2.36 12.05 4.23
N LEU A 52 -1.71 11.22 3.43
CA LEU A 52 -2.37 10.34 2.48
C LEU A 52 -3.30 9.34 3.20
N GLY A 53 -2.87 8.84 4.36
CA GLY A 53 -3.64 7.95 5.21
C GLY A 53 -4.93 8.57 5.77
N GLU A 54 -4.84 9.80 6.26
CA GLU A 54 -5.94 10.48 6.96
C GLU A 54 -6.86 11.28 6.05
N LEU A 55 -6.31 11.88 4.99
CA LEU A 55 -7.03 12.78 4.10
C LEU A 55 -7.36 12.14 2.74
N GLY A 56 -6.72 11.02 2.42
CA GLY A 56 -6.82 10.40 1.11
C GLY A 56 -6.22 11.28 0.02
N ASN A 57 -6.75 11.14 -1.19
CA ASN A 57 -6.15 11.68 -2.41
C ASN A 57 -6.48 13.17 -2.70
N VAL A 58 -6.75 13.96 -1.66
CA VAL A 58 -7.25 15.35 -1.77
C VAL A 58 -6.13 16.39 -1.90
N PHE A 59 -4.88 15.96 -2.07
CA PHE A 59 -3.73 16.84 -2.19
C PHE A 59 -2.68 16.29 -3.17
N SER A 60 -1.80 17.16 -3.66
CA SER A 60 -0.57 16.79 -4.36
C SER A 60 0.66 17.09 -3.50
N TRP A 61 1.75 16.36 -3.74
CA TRP A 61 3.02 16.46 -3.01
C TRP A 61 4.19 16.61 -3.98
N GLU A 62 4.82 17.78 -4.01
CA GLU A 62 5.91 18.07 -4.94
C GLU A 62 7.17 18.51 -4.19
N TYR A 63 8.28 17.80 -4.39
CA TYR A 63 9.58 18.24 -3.87
C TYR A 63 10.15 19.34 -4.75
N THR A 64 10.38 20.51 -4.15
CA THR A 64 11.11 21.62 -4.79
C THR A 64 12.59 21.65 -4.39
N GLU A 65 12.95 20.98 -3.28
CA GLU A 65 14.33 20.79 -2.84
C GLU A 65 14.46 19.46 -2.07
N GLN A 66 15.50 18.67 -2.36
CA GLN A 66 15.71 17.32 -1.82
C GLN A 66 17.10 17.18 -1.19
N GLY A 67 17.28 17.72 0.02
CA GLY A 67 18.43 17.49 0.88
C GLY A 67 19.81 17.87 0.28
N PRO A 68 20.90 17.59 1.01
CA PRO A 68 20.94 17.01 2.35
C PRO A 68 20.66 18.01 3.48
N GLU A 69 20.73 19.32 3.21
CA GLU A 69 20.54 20.36 4.24
C GLU A 69 19.07 20.75 4.43
N TRP A 70 18.31 20.83 3.34
CA TRP A 70 16.91 21.28 3.36
C TRP A 70 16.02 20.41 2.49
N TRP A 71 14.82 20.17 2.99
CA TRP A 71 13.76 19.51 2.25
C TRP A 71 12.60 20.49 2.13
N LYS A 72 12.24 20.81 0.88
CA LYS A 72 11.13 21.71 0.57
C LYS A 72 10.09 20.98 -0.23
N VAL A 73 8.88 20.96 0.30
CA VAL A 73 7.73 20.31 -0.34
C VAL A 73 6.61 21.31 -0.52
N VAL A 74 6.03 21.35 -1.71
CA VAL A 74 4.79 22.07 -2.00
C VAL A 74 3.63 21.09 -1.87
N LEU A 75 2.78 21.33 -0.88
CA LEU A 75 1.55 20.62 -0.61
C LEU A 75 0.37 21.43 -1.17
N THR A 76 -0.32 20.94 -2.21
CA THR A 76 -1.44 21.66 -2.85
C THR A 76 -2.75 20.93 -2.62
N LYS A 77 -3.81 21.64 -2.21
CA LYS A 77 -5.14 21.05 -2.02
C LYS A 77 -5.85 20.93 -3.36
N ARG A 78 -6.35 19.74 -3.71
CA ARG A 78 -7.06 19.50 -4.97
C ARG A 78 -8.50 19.99 -4.93
N GLY A 79 -9.04 20.29 -6.12
CA GLY A 79 -10.48 20.51 -6.29
C GLY A 79 -11.28 19.21 -6.35
N ALA A 80 -12.57 19.28 -6.02
CA ALA A 80 -13.48 18.13 -6.06
C ALA A 80 -13.64 17.52 -7.48
N GLU A 81 -13.38 18.30 -8.54
CA GLU A 81 -13.41 17.87 -9.93
C GLU A 81 -12.08 17.26 -10.42
N GLU A 82 -11.01 17.36 -9.64
CA GLU A 82 -9.67 16.81 -9.96
C GLU A 82 -9.39 15.46 -9.29
N ASN A 83 -10.40 14.87 -8.63
CA ASN A 83 -10.26 13.56 -8.00
C ASN A 83 -10.35 12.45 -9.05
N ASP A 84 -9.27 12.28 -9.81
CA ASP A 84 -9.05 11.09 -10.64
C ASP A 84 -9.08 9.84 -9.76
N GLU A 85 -9.56 8.72 -10.32
CA GLU A 85 -9.56 7.44 -9.62
C GLU A 85 -8.13 7.03 -9.23
N THR A 86 -8.01 6.56 -7.99
CA THR A 86 -6.76 6.03 -7.46
C THR A 86 -6.48 4.62 -7.98
N LEU A 87 -5.22 4.18 -7.91
CA LEU A 87 -4.82 2.81 -8.28
C LEU A 87 -5.66 1.77 -7.51
N GLY A 88 -5.87 2.01 -6.22
CA GLY A 88 -6.68 1.17 -5.34
C GLY A 88 -8.14 1.13 -5.78
N GLU A 89 -8.77 2.29 -6.06
CA GLU A 89 -10.16 2.30 -6.53
C GLU A 89 -10.34 1.58 -7.86
N ILE A 90 -9.39 1.75 -8.80
CA ILE A 90 -9.42 1.07 -10.09
C ILE A 90 -9.30 -0.45 -9.90
N ALA A 91 -8.37 -0.90 -9.06
CA ALA A 91 -8.17 -2.32 -8.76
C ALA A 91 -9.34 -2.94 -7.99
N ALA A 92 -9.97 -2.19 -7.08
CA ALA A 92 -11.13 -2.64 -6.32
C ALA A 92 -12.38 -2.80 -7.20
N LYS A 93 -12.51 -1.99 -8.25
CA LYS A 93 -13.58 -2.11 -9.26
C LYS A 93 -13.34 -3.27 -10.22
N ASP A 94 -12.09 -3.49 -10.62
CA ASP A 94 -11.71 -4.58 -11.50
C ASP A 94 -10.27 -5.05 -11.25
N ILE A 95 -10.14 -6.17 -10.53
CA ILE A 95 -8.84 -6.72 -10.14
C ILE A 95 -7.97 -7.10 -11.36
N ARG A 96 -8.57 -7.28 -12.56
CA ARG A 96 -7.80 -7.53 -13.79
C ARG A 96 -6.93 -6.33 -14.16
N LYS A 97 -7.36 -5.11 -13.81
CA LYS A 97 -6.57 -3.88 -14.01
C LYS A 97 -5.33 -3.83 -13.10
N ALA A 98 -5.34 -4.53 -11.97
CA ALA A 98 -4.17 -4.65 -11.11
C ALA A 98 -2.98 -5.35 -11.81
N GLN A 99 -3.25 -6.25 -12.78
CA GLN A 99 -2.19 -6.87 -13.58
C GLN A 99 -1.43 -5.85 -14.43
N ILE A 100 -2.12 -4.81 -14.91
CA ILE A 100 -1.48 -3.72 -15.65
C ILE A 100 -0.58 -2.93 -14.71
N PHE A 101 -1.06 -2.59 -13.51
CA PHE A 101 -0.24 -1.89 -12.51
C PHE A 101 1.03 -2.67 -12.19
N ARG A 102 0.92 -3.98 -11.92
CA ARG A 102 2.08 -4.86 -11.69
C ARG A 102 3.07 -4.89 -12.85
N LYS A 103 2.57 -5.02 -14.08
CA LYS A 103 3.41 -5.00 -15.29
C LYS A 103 4.28 -3.75 -15.38
N TYR A 104 3.78 -2.62 -14.89
CA TYR A 104 4.48 -1.34 -14.87
C TYR A 104 5.14 -1.01 -13.53
N GLY A 105 5.09 -1.93 -12.55
CA GLY A 105 5.59 -1.71 -11.20
C GLY A 105 4.85 -0.62 -10.43
N LEU A 106 3.61 -0.31 -10.78
CA LEU A 106 2.78 0.64 -10.04
C LEU A 106 2.18 -0.04 -8.80
N ASP A 107 2.46 0.53 -7.63
CA ASP A 107 2.02 0.01 -6.33
C ASP A 107 0.55 0.38 -6.05
N PHE A 108 -0.34 -0.54 -6.40
CA PHE A 108 -1.79 -0.40 -6.19
C PHE A 108 -2.26 -0.94 -4.83
N CYS A 109 -1.38 -1.57 -4.05
CA CYS A 109 -1.73 -2.20 -2.77
C CYS A 109 -1.42 -1.27 -1.59
N CYS A 110 -0.16 -0.86 -1.42
CA CYS A 110 0.25 0.06 -0.35
C CYS A 110 0.10 1.52 -0.81
N GLY A 111 0.63 1.83 -1.98
CA GLY A 111 0.47 3.11 -2.69
C GLY A 111 -0.88 3.32 -3.36
N GLY A 112 -1.88 2.48 -3.05
CA GLY A 112 -3.19 2.45 -3.71
C GLY A 112 -3.96 3.77 -3.66
N LYS A 113 -3.62 4.68 -2.75
CA LYS A 113 -4.22 6.02 -2.60
C LYS A 113 -3.74 7.04 -3.65
N LYS A 114 -2.69 6.72 -4.43
CA LYS A 114 -2.20 7.56 -5.53
C LYS A 114 -3.04 7.38 -6.79
N THR A 115 -3.14 8.42 -7.62
CA THR A 115 -3.69 8.32 -8.98
C THR A 115 -2.74 7.59 -9.94
N VAL A 116 -3.26 7.15 -11.09
CA VAL A 116 -2.42 6.63 -12.18
C VAL A 116 -1.39 7.69 -12.61
N LYS A 117 -1.80 8.95 -12.73
CA LYS A 117 -0.92 10.07 -13.15
C LYS A 117 0.26 10.25 -12.21
N GLU A 118 0.00 10.28 -10.91
CA GLU A 118 1.05 10.47 -9.90
C GLU A 118 2.02 9.30 -9.85
N ALA A 119 1.49 8.08 -9.81
CA ALA A 119 2.32 6.89 -9.77
C ALA A 119 3.17 6.74 -11.05
N CYS A 120 2.63 7.17 -12.20
CA CYS A 120 3.41 7.24 -13.44
C CYS A 120 4.49 8.33 -13.40
N ALA A 121 4.18 9.52 -12.88
CA ALA A 121 5.14 10.62 -12.78
C ALA A 121 6.35 10.24 -11.91
N GLU A 122 6.12 9.58 -10.77
CA GLU A 122 7.19 9.10 -9.89
C GLU A 122 8.11 8.07 -10.55
N LYS A 123 7.56 7.18 -11.40
CA LYS A 123 8.32 6.14 -12.10
C LYS A 123 8.80 6.55 -13.51
N GLY A 124 8.53 7.79 -13.94
CA GLY A 124 8.88 8.27 -15.28
C GLY A 124 8.14 7.54 -16.41
N LEU A 125 6.92 7.08 -16.17
CA LEU A 125 6.10 6.31 -17.11
C LEU A 125 5.15 7.22 -17.90
N ASP A 126 4.83 6.83 -19.14
CA ASP A 126 3.80 7.49 -19.93
C ASP A 126 2.40 7.06 -19.47
N VAL A 127 1.74 7.96 -18.74
CA VAL A 127 0.37 7.76 -18.25
C VAL A 127 -0.62 7.47 -19.36
N THR A 128 -0.45 8.08 -20.54
CA THR A 128 -1.38 7.92 -21.67
C THR A 128 -1.41 6.47 -22.14
N LYS A 129 -0.24 5.83 -22.20
CA LYS A 129 -0.11 4.42 -22.57
C LYS A 129 -0.82 3.51 -21.56
N ILE A 130 -0.66 3.78 -20.28
CA ILE A 130 -1.24 2.97 -19.20
C ILE A 130 -2.76 3.14 -19.17
N GLU A 131 -3.27 4.36 -19.28
CA GLU A 131 -4.71 4.63 -19.40
C GLU A 131 -5.33 3.94 -20.62
N GLN A 132 -4.61 3.86 -21.74
CA GLN A 132 -5.06 3.11 -22.92
C GLN A 132 -5.14 1.62 -22.66
N GLU A 133 -4.14 1.01 -22.00
CA GLU A 133 -4.17 -0.41 -21.62
C GLU A 133 -5.33 -0.71 -20.65
N LEU A 134 -5.56 0.16 -19.66
CA LEU A 134 -6.68 0.03 -18.72
C LEU A 134 -8.04 0.03 -19.44
N LYS A 135 -8.22 0.92 -20.42
CA LYS A 135 -9.44 1.00 -21.26
C LYS A 135 -9.61 -0.20 -22.20
N GLN A 136 -8.52 -0.85 -22.61
CA GLN A 136 -8.60 -2.05 -23.46
C GLN A 136 -9.09 -3.27 -22.67
N THR A 137 -8.73 -3.37 -21.38
CA THR A 137 -9.24 -4.43 -20.48
C THR A 137 -10.77 -4.43 -20.38
N ASP A 138 -11.39 -3.25 -20.46
CA ASP A 138 -12.85 -3.09 -20.44
C ASP A 138 -13.54 -3.68 -21.68
N ARG A 139 -12.79 -3.96 -22.77
CA ARG A 139 -13.35 -4.52 -24.02
C ARG A 139 -13.27 -6.04 -24.08
N ASN A 140 -12.42 -6.67 -23.27
CA ASN A 140 -12.17 -8.12 -23.27
C ASN A 140 -13.06 -8.90 -22.27
N VAL A 141 -14.31 -8.46 -22.05
CA VAL A 141 -15.25 -8.93 -21.00
C VAL A 141 -15.71 -10.40 -21.16
N VAL A 142 -15.24 -11.12 -22.18
CA VAL A 142 -15.76 -12.46 -22.53
C VAL A 142 -15.29 -13.55 -21.55
N ALA A 143 -14.24 -13.33 -20.77
CA ALA A 143 -13.69 -14.32 -19.84
C ALA A 143 -13.87 -13.87 -18.37
N ALA A 144 -14.92 -14.39 -17.72
CA ALA A 144 -15.28 -14.24 -16.30
C ALA A 144 -15.59 -12.82 -15.81
N ARG A 145 -16.75 -12.67 -15.16
CA ARG A 145 -17.11 -11.45 -14.42
C ARG A 145 -16.12 -11.32 -13.24
N PRO A 146 -15.40 -10.19 -13.10
CA PRO A 146 -14.48 -10.00 -11.98
C PRO A 146 -15.23 -10.12 -10.65
N LEU A 147 -14.57 -10.66 -9.63
CA LEU A 147 -15.16 -10.78 -8.29
C LEU A 147 -15.41 -9.37 -7.73
N PRO A 148 -16.63 -9.08 -7.24
CA PRO A 148 -17.00 -7.74 -6.80
C PRO A 148 -16.54 -7.51 -5.35
N TYR A 149 -15.23 -7.55 -5.09
CA TYR A 149 -14.69 -7.42 -3.73
C TYR A 149 -15.19 -6.16 -3.02
N ASN A 150 -15.35 -5.06 -3.75
CA ASN A 150 -15.87 -3.81 -3.19
C ASN A 150 -17.35 -3.87 -2.79
N GLU A 151 -18.13 -4.84 -3.29
CA GLU A 151 -19.53 -5.05 -2.90
C GLU A 151 -19.67 -6.01 -1.72
N TRP A 152 -18.60 -6.71 -1.33
CA TRP A 152 -18.66 -7.69 -0.25
C TRP A 152 -18.85 -7.04 1.12
N ASP A 153 -19.59 -7.75 1.97
CA ASP A 153 -19.69 -7.45 3.39
C ASP A 153 -18.30 -7.55 4.04
N PRO A 154 -17.87 -6.59 4.87
CA PRO A 154 -16.53 -6.59 5.46
C PRO A 154 -16.24 -7.83 6.33
N ALA A 155 -17.24 -8.39 7.02
CA ALA A 155 -17.04 -9.59 7.81
C ALA A 155 -16.74 -10.80 6.90
N PHE A 156 -17.47 -10.91 5.79
CA PHE A 156 -17.20 -11.94 4.78
C PHE A 156 -15.86 -11.74 4.07
N LEU A 157 -15.49 -10.50 3.73
CA LEU A 157 -14.20 -10.20 3.11
C LEU A 157 -13.03 -10.59 4.03
N ALA A 158 -13.13 -10.30 5.33
CA ALA A 158 -12.15 -10.75 6.31
C ALA A 158 -12.03 -12.28 6.35
N ASP A 159 -13.15 -13.00 6.34
CA ASP A 159 -13.12 -14.48 6.24
C ASP A 159 -12.49 -14.97 4.94
N TYR A 160 -12.79 -14.33 3.81
CA TYR A 160 -12.20 -14.68 2.53
C TYR A 160 -10.69 -14.51 2.52
N ILE A 161 -10.18 -13.38 3.04
CA ILE A 161 -8.75 -13.08 3.11
C ILE A 161 -8.02 -14.14 3.93
N VAL A 162 -8.54 -14.49 5.11
CA VAL A 162 -7.95 -15.54 5.96
C VAL A 162 -7.94 -16.89 5.24
N ASN A 163 -9.08 -17.30 4.69
CA ASN A 163 -9.21 -18.63 4.11
C ASN A 163 -8.47 -18.79 2.78
N THR A 164 -8.24 -17.69 2.05
CA THR A 164 -7.57 -17.69 0.74
C THR A 164 -6.10 -17.31 0.88
N HIS A 165 -5.83 -16.06 1.26
CA HIS A 165 -4.50 -15.47 1.22
C HIS A 165 -3.66 -15.88 2.43
N HIS A 166 -4.19 -15.82 3.66
CA HIS A 166 -3.39 -16.20 4.82
C HIS A 166 -3.06 -17.70 4.82
N THR A 167 -4.01 -18.53 4.37
CA THR A 167 -3.78 -19.96 4.13
C THR A 167 -2.66 -20.17 3.10
N TYR A 168 -2.70 -19.45 1.98
CA TYR A 168 -1.67 -19.53 0.95
C TYR A 168 -0.29 -19.12 1.48
N VAL A 169 -0.19 -18.00 2.19
CA VAL A 169 1.06 -17.53 2.81
C VAL A 169 1.63 -18.60 3.74
N ARG A 170 0.82 -19.20 4.63
CA ARG A 170 1.28 -20.25 5.54
C ARG A 170 1.76 -21.52 4.84
N GLN A 171 1.16 -21.86 3.69
CA GLN A 171 1.53 -23.04 2.93
C GLN A 171 2.81 -22.82 2.12
N MET A 172 2.93 -21.66 1.46
CA MET A 172 3.99 -21.42 0.49
C MET A 172 5.27 -20.88 1.11
N LEU A 173 5.17 -20.00 2.12
CA LEU A 173 6.32 -19.28 2.65
C LEU A 173 7.40 -20.19 3.28
N PRO A 174 7.07 -21.29 3.99
CA PRO A 174 8.08 -22.24 4.46
C PRO A 174 8.89 -22.88 3.33
N ASP A 175 8.23 -23.25 2.23
CA ASP A 175 8.89 -23.85 1.07
C ASP A 175 9.75 -22.82 0.34
N ILE A 176 9.26 -21.58 0.16
CA ILE A 176 10.02 -20.48 -0.43
C ILE A 176 11.29 -20.21 0.38
N SER A 177 11.18 -20.11 1.70
CA SER A 177 12.31 -19.96 2.64
C SER A 177 13.33 -21.09 2.50
N ALA A 178 12.87 -22.35 2.46
CA ALA A 178 13.76 -23.51 2.28
C ALA A 178 14.49 -23.48 0.92
N TYR A 179 13.80 -23.13 -0.17
CA TYR A 179 14.42 -23.01 -1.49
C TYR A 179 15.37 -21.82 -1.59
N ALA A 180 15.02 -20.67 -1.02
CA ALA A 180 15.88 -19.48 -0.98
C ALA A 180 17.22 -19.80 -0.30
N LEU A 181 17.17 -20.48 0.86
CA LEU A 181 18.36 -20.89 1.59
C LEU A 181 19.21 -21.87 0.78
N LYS A 182 18.58 -22.86 0.16
CA LYS A 182 19.27 -23.86 -0.67
C LYS A 182 19.97 -23.21 -1.86
N VAL A 183 19.25 -22.37 -2.60
CA VAL A 183 19.74 -21.69 -3.80
C VAL A 183 20.88 -20.72 -3.43
N ALA A 184 20.72 -19.94 -2.37
CA ALA A 184 21.77 -19.06 -1.86
C ALA A 184 23.05 -19.83 -1.47
N ARG A 185 22.91 -21.00 -0.81
CA ARG A 185 24.07 -21.82 -0.43
C ARG A 185 24.83 -22.39 -1.61
N VAL A 186 24.12 -22.82 -2.66
CA VAL A 186 24.74 -23.47 -3.83
C VAL A 186 25.28 -22.45 -4.83
N HIS A 187 24.51 -21.41 -5.12
CA HIS A 187 24.80 -20.45 -6.18
C HIS A 187 25.37 -19.11 -5.67
N GLY A 188 25.26 -18.81 -4.36
CA GLY A 188 25.64 -17.51 -3.79
C GLY A 188 27.11 -17.11 -3.97
N GLY A 189 28.00 -18.06 -4.26
CA GLY A 189 29.39 -17.76 -4.61
C GLY A 189 29.56 -17.10 -5.99
N HIS A 190 28.71 -17.46 -6.95
CA HIS A 190 28.70 -16.88 -8.31
C HIS A 190 27.62 -15.80 -8.48
N HIS A 191 26.53 -15.92 -7.71
CA HIS A 191 25.33 -15.07 -7.74
C HIS A 191 25.07 -14.49 -6.33
N PRO A 192 25.90 -13.55 -5.86
CA PRO A 192 25.84 -13.03 -4.49
C PRO A 192 24.52 -12.35 -4.12
N GLU A 193 23.75 -11.87 -5.10
CA GLU A 193 22.40 -11.36 -4.93
C GLU A 193 21.45 -12.40 -4.31
N LEU A 194 21.68 -13.70 -4.54
CA LEU A 194 20.86 -14.77 -3.96
C LEU A 194 20.99 -14.86 -2.44
N ILE A 195 22.13 -14.45 -1.88
CA ILE A 195 22.33 -14.37 -0.43
C ILE A 195 21.45 -13.25 0.15
N GLN A 196 21.37 -12.11 -0.55
CA GLN A 196 20.52 -10.99 -0.16
C GLN A 196 19.04 -11.34 -0.28
N ILE A 197 18.63 -11.97 -1.40
CA ILE A 197 17.26 -12.46 -1.59
C ILE A 197 16.87 -13.42 -0.46
N ASN A 198 17.74 -14.36 -0.08
CA ASN A 198 17.47 -15.23 1.06
C ASN A 198 17.27 -14.45 2.37
N GLY A 199 18.09 -13.43 2.64
CA GLY A 199 17.90 -12.56 3.81
C GLY A 199 16.53 -11.87 3.81
N LEU A 200 16.12 -11.30 2.68
CA LEU A 200 14.82 -10.64 2.52
C LEU A 200 13.65 -11.61 2.68
N VAL A 201 13.76 -12.83 2.14
CA VAL A 201 12.75 -13.88 2.31
C VAL A 201 12.57 -14.26 3.79
N GLU A 202 13.66 -14.40 4.54
CA GLU A 202 13.57 -14.68 5.98
C GLU A 202 12.96 -13.51 6.76
N SER A 203 13.27 -12.26 6.39
CA SER A 203 12.64 -11.08 6.99
C SER A 203 11.13 -11.05 6.74
N ILE A 204 10.69 -11.23 5.49
CA ILE A 204 9.27 -11.30 5.12
C ILE A 204 8.57 -12.42 5.90
N LYS A 205 9.22 -13.58 6.04
CA LYS A 205 8.68 -14.71 6.81
C LYS A 205 8.46 -14.36 8.27
N GLN A 206 9.45 -13.77 8.93
CA GLN A 206 9.34 -13.38 10.34
C GLN A 206 8.26 -12.31 10.55
N GLU A 207 8.19 -11.33 9.64
CA GLU A 207 7.17 -10.30 9.67
C GLU A 207 5.77 -10.90 9.51
N LEU A 208 5.53 -11.71 8.47
CA LEU A 208 4.23 -12.32 8.20
C LEU A 208 3.80 -13.32 9.30
N GLU A 209 4.73 -14.08 9.88
CA GLU A 209 4.45 -14.98 11.02
C GLU A 209 3.94 -14.20 12.25
N GLY A 210 4.44 -12.99 12.48
CA GLY A 210 3.97 -12.11 13.55
C GLY A 210 2.74 -11.27 13.18
N HIS A 211 2.59 -10.94 11.90
CA HIS A 211 1.56 -10.06 11.35
C HIS A 211 0.18 -10.74 11.29
N LEU A 212 0.07 -11.89 10.61
CA LEU A 212 -1.22 -12.56 10.36
C LEU A 212 -2.00 -12.88 11.66
N PRO A 213 -1.37 -13.30 12.77
CA PRO A 213 -2.09 -13.52 14.02
C PRO A 213 -2.68 -12.23 14.64
N LYS A 214 -2.09 -11.06 14.40
CA LYS A 214 -2.64 -9.78 14.86
C LYS A 214 -3.95 -9.49 14.13
N GLU A 215 -3.99 -9.77 12.84
CA GLU A 215 -5.21 -9.64 12.06
C GLU A 215 -6.28 -10.64 12.48
N GLU A 216 -5.94 -11.92 12.49
CA GLU A 216 -6.90 -13.01 12.71
C GLU A 216 -7.47 -13.06 14.12
N ASN A 217 -6.68 -12.70 15.12
CA ASN A 217 -7.09 -12.79 16.53
C ASN A 217 -7.58 -11.46 17.10
N ILE A 218 -7.21 -10.33 16.52
CA ILE A 218 -7.52 -9.01 17.07
C ILE A 218 -8.31 -8.16 16.07
N LEU A 219 -7.71 -7.77 14.93
CA LEU A 219 -8.30 -6.78 14.04
C LEU A 219 -9.55 -7.32 13.33
N PHE A 220 -9.48 -8.45 12.65
CA PHE A 220 -10.61 -9.01 11.89
C PHE A 220 -11.80 -9.39 12.80
N PRO A 221 -11.61 -10.04 13.97
CA PRO A 221 -12.69 -10.23 14.92
C PRO A 221 -13.36 -8.93 15.35
N TYR A 222 -12.58 -7.85 15.53
CA TYR A 222 -13.13 -6.54 15.84
C TYR A 222 -13.91 -5.93 14.66
N ILE A 223 -13.41 -6.05 13.43
CA ILE A 223 -14.14 -5.63 12.21
C ILE A 223 -15.49 -6.36 12.11
N LYS A 224 -15.53 -7.66 12.41
CA LYS A 224 -16.79 -8.41 12.45
C LYS A 224 -17.75 -7.89 13.52
N LYS A 225 -17.24 -7.51 14.70
CA LYS A 225 -18.05 -6.86 15.75
C LYS A 225 -18.59 -5.49 15.29
N LEU A 226 -17.80 -4.70 14.56
CA LEU A 226 -18.26 -3.44 13.96
C LEU A 226 -19.44 -3.66 13.01
N VAL A 227 -19.31 -4.62 12.09
CA VAL A 227 -20.38 -5.00 11.15
C VAL A 227 -21.64 -5.46 11.91
N GLN A 228 -21.47 -6.31 12.92
CA GLN A 228 -22.59 -6.80 13.74
C GLN A 228 -23.31 -5.67 14.48
N ALA A 229 -22.56 -4.75 15.09
CA ALA A 229 -23.09 -3.60 15.81
C ALA A 229 -23.90 -2.68 14.88
N LYS A 230 -23.37 -2.40 13.68
CA LYS A 230 -24.06 -1.63 12.64
C LYS A 230 -25.35 -2.31 12.17
N ASN A 231 -25.33 -3.62 11.91
CA ASN A 231 -26.50 -4.34 11.42
C ASN A 231 -27.59 -4.52 12.48
N SER A 232 -27.20 -4.63 13.76
CA SER A 232 -28.12 -4.87 14.88
C SER A 232 -28.51 -3.60 15.64
N ASN A 233 -27.97 -2.43 15.24
CA ASN A 233 -28.10 -1.17 15.97
C ASN A 233 -27.71 -1.28 17.46
N GLN A 234 -26.68 -2.09 17.75
CA GLN A 234 -26.20 -2.34 19.11
C GLN A 234 -25.02 -1.45 19.48
N PRO A 235 -24.89 -1.07 20.77
CA PRO A 235 -23.73 -0.33 21.23
C PRO A 235 -22.45 -1.15 21.07
N LEU A 236 -21.41 -0.51 20.56
CA LEU A 236 -20.10 -1.11 20.36
C LEU A 236 -19.31 -1.11 21.67
N GLU A 237 -18.82 -2.27 22.08
CA GLU A 237 -17.88 -2.37 23.20
C GLU A 237 -16.56 -1.67 22.85
N LYS A 238 -16.05 -0.87 23.80
CA LYS A 238 -14.81 -0.13 23.62
C LYS A 238 -13.61 -1.10 23.63
N PRO A 239 -12.81 -1.16 22.56
CA PRO A 239 -11.65 -2.04 22.51
C PRO A 239 -10.50 -1.49 23.36
N HIS A 240 -9.60 -2.38 23.80
CA HIS A 240 -8.41 -1.98 24.57
C HIS A 240 -7.43 -1.10 23.77
N PHE A 241 -7.46 -1.18 22.45
CA PHE A 241 -6.64 -0.38 21.54
C PHE A 241 -7.31 0.93 21.10
N GLY A 242 -8.44 1.33 21.71
CA GLY A 242 -9.08 2.62 21.45
C GLY A 242 -10.01 2.63 20.24
N THR A 243 -9.46 2.78 19.03
CA THR A 243 -10.18 2.83 17.73
C THR A 243 -9.63 1.77 16.79
N VAL A 244 -10.39 1.36 15.78
CA VAL A 244 -9.90 0.45 14.72
C VAL A 244 -8.75 1.06 13.93
N GLU A 245 -8.65 2.39 13.90
CA GLU A 245 -7.56 3.13 13.25
C GLU A 245 -6.17 2.77 13.76
N ASN A 246 -6.01 2.53 15.07
CA ASN A 246 -4.71 2.22 15.66
C ASN A 246 -4.12 0.90 15.13
N PRO A 247 -4.82 -0.25 15.19
CA PRO A 247 -4.32 -1.46 14.57
C PRO A 247 -4.21 -1.34 13.04
N VAL A 248 -5.14 -0.67 12.36
CA VAL A 248 -5.06 -0.47 10.90
C VAL A 248 -3.76 0.25 10.48
N LYS A 249 -3.42 1.37 11.14
CA LYS A 249 -2.17 2.11 10.85
C LYS A 249 -0.92 1.23 11.03
N MET A 250 -0.94 0.34 12.02
CA MET A 250 0.16 -0.58 12.26
C MET A 250 0.23 -1.69 11.19
N MET A 251 -0.91 -2.21 10.72
CA MET A 251 -0.93 -3.16 9.60
C MET A 251 -0.46 -2.51 8.30
N GLU A 252 -0.93 -1.30 7.96
CA GLU A 252 -0.49 -0.56 6.78
C GLU A 252 1.04 -0.34 6.77
N MET A 253 1.64 -0.03 7.93
CA MET A 253 3.10 0.10 8.07
C MET A 253 3.84 -1.23 7.85
N GLU A 254 3.30 -2.33 8.38
CA GLU A 254 3.87 -3.67 8.15
C GLU A 254 3.75 -4.09 6.68
N HIS A 255 2.66 -3.71 6.00
CA HIS A 255 2.47 -3.93 4.57
C HIS A 255 3.47 -3.17 3.72
N GLU A 256 3.79 -1.92 4.06
CA GLU A 256 4.83 -1.15 3.38
C GLU A 256 6.20 -1.82 3.47
N ASN A 257 6.56 -2.36 4.64
CA ASN A 257 7.82 -3.07 4.83
C ASN A 257 7.90 -4.34 3.96
N ALA A 258 6.84 -5.15 3.97
CA ALA A 258 6.75 -6.35 3.13
C ALA A 258 6.81 -6.00 1.64
N GLY A 259 6.11 -4.94 1.22
CA GLY A 259 6.14 -4.42 -0.15
C GLY A 259 7.53 -3.99 -0.60
N HIS A 260 8.25 -3.22 0.23
CA HIS A 260 9.63 -2.80 -0.07
C HIS A 260 10.59 -4.00 -0.17
N ALA A 261 10.43 -5.01 0.70
CA ALA A 261 11.24 -6.21 0.64
C ALA A 261 11.01 -7.00 -0.66
N LEU A 262 9.75 -7.11 -1.11
CA LEU A 262 9.40 -7.75 -2.37
C LEU A 262 9.90 -6.96 -3.59
N GLU A 263 9.75 -5.64 -3.60
CA GLU A 263 10.31 -4.78 -4.65
C GLU A 263 11.83 -4.99 -4.73
N LYS A 264 12.51 -5.08 -3.58
CA LYS A 264 13.96 -5.33 -3.55
C LYS A 264 14.33 -6.72 -4.08
N ILE A 265 13.55 -7.75 -3.76
CA ILE A 265 13.74 -9.10 -4.33
C ILE A 265 13.55 -9.05 -5.85
N ARG A 266 12.54 -8.35 -6.35
CA ARG A 266 12.27 -8.19 -7.79
C ARG A 266 13.41 -7.45 -8.49
N GLU A 267 13.98 -6.41 -7.89
CA GLU A 267 15.18 -5.73 -8.40
C GLU A 267 16.39 -6.67 -8.48
N LEU A 268 16.73 -7.33 -7.36
CA LEU A 268 17.90 -8.22 -7.26
C LEU A 268 17.81 -9.41 -8.21
N SER A 269 16.61 -9.91 -8.44
CA SER A 269 16.34 -11.02 -9.36
C SER A 269 16.24 -10.60 -10.82
N ASN A 270 16.43 -9.31 -11.13
CA ASN A 270 16.18 -8.74 -12.45
C ASN A 270 14.81 -9.17 -12.99
N ASN A 271 13.76 -8.87 -12.22
CA ASN A 271 12.38 -9.23 -12.52
C ASN A 271 12.19 -10.75 -12.67
N TYR A 272 12.73 -11.53 -11.72
CA TYR A 272 12.72 -13.00 -11.72
C TYR A 272 13.31 -13.64 -12.98
N SER A 273 14.25 -12.96 -13.64
CA SER A 273 14.96 -13.49 -14.81
C SER A 273 15.97 -14.55 -14.37
N LEU A 274 16.03 -15.66 -15.11
CA LEU A 274 16.92 -16.77 -14.78
C LEU A 274 18.22 -16.71 -15.59
N PRO A 275 19.40 -16.85 -14.95
CA PRO A 275 20.67 -16.99 -15.66
C PRO A 275 20.79 -18.35 -16.36
N GLU A 276 21.76 -18.47 -17.27
CA GLU A 276 21.98 -19.70 -18.06
C GLU A 276 22.30 -20.91 -17.18
N ASP A 277 23.02 -20.71 -16.09
CA ASP A 277 23.44 -21.74 -15.12
C ASP A 277 22.38 -22.05 -14.05
N ALA A 278 21.17 -21.49 -14.16
CA ALA A 278 20.10 -21.73 -13.21
C ALA A 278 19.65 -23.20 -13.19
N CYS A 279 19.85 -23.87 -12.05
CA CYS A 279 19.39 -25.24 -11.81
C CYS A 279 17.86 -25.29 -11.56
N GLY A 280 17.29 -26.50 -11.53
CA GLY A 280 15.85 -26.68 -11.32
C GLY A 280 15.30 -26.04 -10.02
N SER A 281 16.04 -26.10 -8.92
CA SER A 281 15.64 -25.45 -7.65
C SER A 281 15.66 -23.92 -7.74
N TYR A 282 16.59 -23.35 -8.52
CA TYR A 282 16.65 -21.91 -8.75
C TYR A 282 15.44 -21.46 -9.60
N ARG A 283 15.14 -22.17 -10.69
CA ARG A 283 13.96 -21.90 -11.52
C ARG A 283 12.65 -21.97 -10.73
N LEU A 284 12.54 -22.98 -9.87
CA LEU A 284 11.36 -23.15 -9.01
C LEU A 284 11.23 -22.01 -8.00
N LEU A 285 12.32 -21.62 -7.32
CA LEU A 285 12.30 -20.51 -6.36
C LEU A 285 11.77 -19.22 -6.99
N PHE A 286 12.31 -18.83 -8.15
CA PHE A 286 11.91 -17.57 -8.81
C PHE A 286 10.45 -17.59 -9.25
N LYS A 287 9.97 -18.73 -9.75
CA LYS A 287 8.55 -18.91 -10.04
C LYS A 287 7.69 -18.78 -8.79
N MET A 288 8.08 -19.42 -7.68
CA MET A 288 7.33 -19.35 -6.42
C MET A 288 7.33 -17.93 -5.84
N LEU A 289 8.45 -17.21 -5.92
CA LEU A 289 8.52 -15.81 -5.48
C LEU A 289 7.62 -14.90 -6.31
N GLU A 290 7.59 -15.06 -7.63
CA GLU A 290 6.70 -14.29 -8.50
C GLU A 290 5.22 -14.58 -8.22
N GLU A 291 4.85 -15.84 -8.04
CA GLU A 291 3.49 -16.24 -7.65
C GLU A 291 3.12 -15.71 -6.25
N PHE A 292 4.05 -15.76 -5.30
CA PHE A 292 3.85 -15.28 -3.94
C PHE A 292 3.68 -13.78 -3.85
N GLU A 293 4.55 -13.01 -4.51
CA GLU A 293 4.40 -11.55 -4.61
C GLU A 293 3.07 -11.18 -5.28
N SER A 294 2.68 -11.93 -6.31
CA SER A 294 1.40 -11.75 -6.98
C SER A 294 0.21 -12.02 -6.04
N ASP A 295 0.24 -13.03 -5.19
CA ASP A 295 -0.83 -13.25 -4.22
C ASP A 295 -0.83 -12.16 -3.14
N LEU A 296 0.33 -11.86 -2.56
CA LEU A 296 0.46 -10.91 -1.45
C LEU A 296 0.04 -9.49 -1.86
N HIS A 297 0.32 -9.06 -3.09
CA HIS A 297 -0.18 -7.78 -3.58
C HIS A 297 -1.72 -7.73 -3.69
N ILE A 298 -2.40 -8.84 -4.01
CA ILE A 298 -3.88 -8.86 -3.99
C ILE A 298 -4.35 -8.84 -2.55
N HIS A 299 -3.77 -9.67 -1.69
CA HIS A 299 -4.06 -9.73 -0.26
C HIS A 299 -4.04 -8.33 0.37
N ILE A 300 -2.89 -7.66 0.31
CA ILE A 300 -2.70 -6.32 0.88
C ILE A 300 -3.66 -5.31 0.24
N HIS A 301 -3.94 -5.43 -1.06
CA HIS A 301 -4.90 -4.56 -1.72
C HIS A 301 -6.31 -4.69 -1.14
N LEU A 302 -6.79 -5.93 -0.93
CA LEU A 302 -8.10 -6.19 -0.34
C LEU A 302 -8.21 -5.61 1.07
N GLU A 303 -7.11 -5.59 1.81
CA GLU A 303 -7.05 -5.01 3.15
C GLU A 303 -7.03 -3.47 3.10
N ASN A 304 -5.96 -2.91 2.54
CA ASN A 304 -5.68 -1.47 2.57
C ASN A 304 -6.72 -0.64 1.82
N ASN A 305 -7.26 -1.16 0.72
CA ASN A 305 -8.11 -0.38 -0.19
C ASN A 305 -9.59 -0.76 -0.11
N ILE A 306 -9.96 -1.82 0.62
CA ILE A 306 -11.35 -2.25 0.74
C ILE A 306 -11.74 -2.52 2.20
N LEU A 307 -11.11 -3.47 2.88
CA LEU A 307 -11.52 -3.90 4.21
C LEU A 307 -11.32 -2.80 5.26
N PHE A 308 -10.11 -2.23 5.34
CA PHE A 308 -9.77 -1.22 6.35
C PHE A 308 -10.56 0.08 6.17
N PRO A 309 -10.67 0.67 4.96
CA PRO A 309 -11.50 1.86 4.76
C PRO A 309 -12.96 1.64 5.15
N LYS A 310 -13.54 0.47 4.81
CA LYS A 310 -14.91 0.13 5.23
C LYS A 310 -15.03 0.00 6.74
N ALA A 311 -14.05 -0.61 7.41
CA ALA A 311 -14.06 -0.75 8.87
C ALA A 311 -14.00 0.61 9.59
N LEU A 312 -13.12 1.51 9.13
CA LEU A 312 -13.00 2.87 9.63
C LEU A 312 -14.31 3.65 9.49
N GLU A 313 -14.94 3.57 8.32
CA GLU A 313 -16.21 4.24 8.05
C GLU A 313 -17.36 3.68 8.92
N ILE A 314 -17.41 2.36 9.14
CA ILE A 314 -18.40 1.75 10.04
C ILE A 314 -18.19 2.23 11.49
N GLU A 315 -16.95 2.25 11.98
CA GLU A 315 -16.68 2.74 13.34
C GLU A 315 -17.06 4.21 13.49
N LYS A 316 -16.75 5.04 12.49
CA LYS A 316 -17.14 6.46 12.46
C LYS A 316 -18.66 6.63 12.55
N GLN A 317 -19.42 5.87 11.78
CA GLN A 317 -20.89 5.89 11.80
C GLN A 317 -21.46 5.48 13.16
N LEU A 318 -20.86 4.50 13.83
CA LEU A 318 -21.30 4.01 15.16
C LEU A 318 -20.95 4.96 16.31
N ARG A 319 -20.00 5.88 16.10
CA ARG A 319 -19.59 6.90 17.08
C ARG A 319 -20.28 8.25 16.86
N SER A 320 -20.94 8.44 15.72
CA SER A 320 -21.70 9.63 15.35
C SER A 320 -23.08 9.64 16.01
#